data_AF-A0A6P0JW78-F1
#
_entry.id   AF-A0A6P0JW78-F1
#
_cell.length_a   1.000
_cell.length_b   1.000
_cell.length_c   1.000
_cell.angle_alpha   90.00
_cell.angle_beta   90.00
_cell.angle_gamma   90.00
#
_symmetry.space_group_name_H-M   'P 1'
#
loop_
_entity.id
_entity.type
_entity.pdbx_description
1 polymer ?
#
loop_
_entity_poly.entity_id
_entity_poly.type
_entity_poly.pdbx_seq_one_letter_code
_entity_poly.pdbx_strand_id
1 'polypeptide(L)'
;LLGLRYDNRYFTYANQHTHFEKATVRDQNAILKSASGFLKLFYPDLNLTPMDYQRDCLEPARQLRQGIRNSLYYLDDEFRSYGREIFVEAVL
;
A
#
# COMPACT_ATOMS: atom_id res chain seq x y z
N LEU A 1 1.96 -15.26 16.84
CA LEU A 1 1.17 -14.52 15.83
C LEU A 1 0.54 -13.22 16.37
N LEU A 2 0.01 -13.17 17.61
CA LEU A 2 -0.57 -11.94 18.18
C LEU A 2 0.45 -10.77 18.30
N GLY A 3 1.71 -11.03 18.68
CA GLY A 3 2.74 -9.98 18.82
C GLY A 3 2.99 -9.16 17.54
N LEU A 4 3.09 -9.83 16.40
CA LEU A 4 3.24 -9.17 15.08
C LEU A 4 2.02 -8.34 14.68
N ARG A 5 0.82 -8.64 15.22
CA ARG A 5 -0.40 -7.88 14.91
C ARG A 5 -0.36 -6.49 15.52
N TYR A 6 0.15 -6.38 16.75
CA TYR A 6 0.23 -5.12 17.51
C TYR A 6 1.52 -4.34 17.24
N ASP A 7 2.51 -4.95 16.60
CA ASP A 7 3.72 -4.23 16.19
C ASP A 7 3.40 -3.21 15.09
N ASN A 8 3.43 -1.94 15.47
CA ASN A 8 3.10 -0.81 14.63
C ASN A 8 4.30 -0.32 13.80
N ARG A 9 5.53 -0.78 14.07
CA ARG A 9 6.75 -0.29 13.39
C ARG A 9 6.66 -0.43 11.88
N TYR A 10 6.08 -1.51 11.40
CA TYR A 10 5.89 -1.79 9.97
C TYR A 10 4.89 -0.83 9.30
N PHE A 11 3.82 -0.46 10.00
CA PHE A 11 2.86 0.51 9.48
C PHE A 11 3.47 1.91 9.46
N THR A 12 4.20 2.27 10.52
CA THR A 12 4.99 3.52 10.57
C THR A 12 5.98 3.59 9.42
N TYR A 13 6.75 2.52 9.16
CA TYR A 13 7.68 2.45 8.05
C TYR A 13 6.96 2.69 6.71
N ALA A 14 5.89 1.91 6.44
CA ALA A 14 5.14 2.05 5.20
C ALA A 14 4.60 3.47 5.01
N ASN A 15 4.09 4.09 6.08
CA ASN A 15 3.56 5.45 6.03
C ASN A 15 4.64 6.51 5.77
N GLN A 16 5.86 6.32 6.29
CA GLN A 16 6.96 7.27 6.12
C GLN A 16 7.65 7.15 4.75
N HIS A 17 7.66 5.95 4.16
CA HIS A 17 8.39 5.66 2.92
C HIS A 17 7.47 5.54 1.71
N THR A 18 6.21 5.96 1.80
CA THR A 18 5.26 5.92 0.68
C THR A 18 4.81 7.32 0.33
N HIS A 19 4.94 7.70 -0.94
CA HIS A 19 4.31 8.87 -1.50
C HIS A 19 3.08 8.48 -2.35
N PHE A 20 1.97 9.17 -2.12
CA PHE A 20 0.75 9.04 -2.91
C PHE A 20 0.47 10.35 -3.63
N GLU A 21 0.14 10.27 -4.92
CA GLU A 21 -0.26 11.47 -5.67
C GLU A 21 -1.74 11.80 -5.44
N LYS A 22 -2.66 11.14 -6.17
CA LYS A 22 -4.11 11.44 -6.19
C LYS A 22 -4.97 10.29 -5.65
N ALA A 23 -4.38 9.42 -4.83
CA ALA A 23 -5.08 8.29 -4.24
C ALA A 23 -6.06 8.76 -3.14
N THR A 24 -7.24 8.14 -3.03
CA THR A 24 -8.19 8.48 -1.95
C THR A 24 -7.67 7.99 -0.61
N VAL A 25 -8.14 8.56 0.50
CA VAL A 25 -7.81 8.09 1.87
C VAL A 25 -8.11 6.59 2.04
N ARG A 26 -9.14 6.07 1.36
CA ARG A 26 -9.48 4.63 1.38
C ARG A 26 -8.42 3.79 0.67
N ASP A 27 -7.89 4.24 -0.46
CA ASP A 27 -6.81 3.54 -1.17
C ASP A 27 -5.51 3.57 -0.38
N GLN A 28 -5.13 4.76 0.12
CA GLN A 28 -3.92 4.95 0.90
C GLN A 28 -3.89 4.00 2.11
N ASN A 29 -4.97 3.97 2.89
CA ASN A 29 -5.08 3.08 4.03
C ASN A 29 -5.03 1.59 3.67
N ALA A 30 -5.65 1.19 2.55
CA ALA A 30 -5.64 -0.21 2.12
C ALA A 30 -4.24 -0.65 1.65
N ILE A 31 -3.55 0.22 0.91
CA ILE A 31 -2.19 -0.01 0.41
C ILE A 31 -1.21 -0.06 1.57
N LEU A 32 -1.21 0.93 2.48
CA LEU A 32 -0.32 0.97 3.64
C LEU A 32 -0.49 -0.25 4.55
N LYS A 33 -1.74 -0.70 4.79
CA LYS A 33 -1.99 -1.91 5.57
C LYS A 33 -1.41 -3.16 4.90
N SER A 34 -1.63 -3.30 3.59
CA SER A 34 -1.12 -4.45 2.83
C SER A 34 0.41 -4.45 2.76
N ALA A 35 1.02 -3.30 2.44
CA ALA A 35 2.47 -3.12 2.42
C ALA A 35 3.09 -3.40 3.80
N SER A 36 2.45 -2.95 4.90
CA SER A 36 2.90 -3.29 6.26
C SER A 36 2.81 -4.79 6.57
N GLY A 37 1.83 -5.49 5.99
CA GLY A 37 1.72 -6.94 6.06
C GLY A 37 2.88 -7.63 5.33
N PHE A 38 3.24 -7.16 4.13
CA PHE A 38 4.38 -7.69 3.39
C PHE A 38 5.71 -7.42 4.11
N LEU A 39 5.90 -6.23 4.67
CA LEU A 39 7.07 -5.92 5.50
C LEU A 39 7.20 -6.91 6.67
N LYS A 40 6.10 -7.23 7.36
CA LYS A 40 6.09 -8.22 8.46
C LYS A 40 6.52 -9.62 8.02
N LEU A 41 6.20 -10.00 6.78
CA LEU A 41 6.47 -11.34 6.27
C LEU A 41 7.88 -11.46 5.69
N PHE A 42 8.33 -10.46 4.93
CA PHE A 42 9.57 -10.53 4.16
C PHE A 42 10.74 -9.82 4.85
N TYR A 43 10.45 -8.78 5.65
CA TYR A 43 11.44 -7.90 6.26
C TYR A 43 11.13 -7.68 7.76
N PRO A 44 11.09 -8.76 8.58
CA PRO A 44 10.73 -8.66 10.01
C PRO A 44 11.66 -7.73 10.82
N ASP A 45 12.90 -7.54 10.37
CA ASP A 45 13.87 -6.65 11.00
C ASP A 45 13.92 -5.25 10.35
N LEU A 46 13.09 -4.98 9.33
CA LEU A 46 13.05 -3.74 8.54
C LEU A 46 14.40 -3.36 7.88
N ASN A 47 15.25 -4.35 7.59
CA ASN A 47 16.47 -4.19 6.81
C ASN A 47 16.18 -4.40 5.32
N LEU A 48 15.90 -3.31 4.60
CA LEU A 48 15.60 -3.31 3.18
C LEU A 48 15.94 -1.96 2.55
N THR A 49 16.21 -1.95 1.24
CA THR A 49 16.37 -0.71 0.49
C THR A 49 15.00 -0.14 0.08
N PRO A 50 14.91 1.17 -0.27
CA PRO A 50 13.68 1.70 -0.88
C PRO A 50 13.23 0.95 -2.13
N MET A 51 14.18 0.41 -2.91
CA MET A 51 13.89 -0.40 -4.09
C MET A 51 13.28 -1.76 -3.72
N ASP A 52 13.77 -2.41 -2.67
CA ASP A 52 13.17 -3.63 -2.14
C ASP A 52 11.75 -3.36 -1.60
N TYR A 53 11.57 -2.24 -0.89
CA TYR A 53 10.24 -1.81 -0.43
C TYR A 53 9.27 -1.60 -1.60
N GLN A 54 9.70 -0.89 -2.65
CA GLN A 54 8.90 -0.67 -3.85
C GLN A 54 8.49 -2.00 -4.49
N ARG A 55 9.47 -2.88 -4.76
CA ARG A 55 9.27 -4.13 -5.51
C ARG A 55 8.43 -5.16 -4.76
N ASP A 56 8.76 -5.39 -3.48
CA ASP A 56 8.25 -6.56 -2.76
C ASP A 56 7.03 -6.25 -1.89
N CYS A 57 6.85 -4.98 -1.51
CA CYS A 57 5.80 -4.58 -0.58
C CYS A 57 4.80 -3.61 -1.22
N LEU A 58 5.29 -2.50 -1.76
CA LEU A 58 4.43 -1.39 -2.19
C LEU A 58 3.70 -1.68 -3.51
N GLU A 59 4.41 -2.13 -4.55
CA GLU A 59 3.80 -2.46 -5.84
C GLU A 59 2.79 -3.62 -5.74
N PRO A 60 3.08 -4.73 -5.03
CA PRO A 60 2.07 -5.78 -4.81
C PRO A 60 0.84 -5.26 -4.04
N ALA A 61 1.04 -4.42 -3.03
CA ALA A 61 -0.06 -3.82 -2.27
C ALA A 61 -0.93 -2.91 -3.15
N ARG A 62 -0.30 -2.11 -4.02
CA ARG A 62 -0.98 -1.28 -5.00
C ARG A 62 -1.76 -2.13 -6.00
N GLN A 63 -1.18 -3.21 -6.54
CA GLN A 63 -1.86 -4.12 -7.48
C GLN A 63 -3.14 -4.71 -6.89
N LEU A 64 -3.08 -5.19 -5.64
CA LEU A 64 -4.27 -5.70 -4.94
C LEU A 64 -5.35 -4.63 -4.82
N ARG A 65 -4.97 -3.41 -4.44
CA ARG A 65 -5.93 -2.31 -4.33
C ARG A 65 -6.45 -1.84 -5.69
N GLN A 66 -5.61 -1.86 -6.72
CA GLN A 66 -5.96 -1.53 -8.10
C GLN A 66 -7.05 -2.47 -8.63
N GLY A 67 -6.99 -3.77 -8.30
CA GLY A 67 -8.04 -4.73 -8.65
C GLY A 67 -9.41 -4.29 -8.10
N ILE A 68 -9.48 -3.90 -6.82
CA ILE A 68 -10.71 -3.41 -6.20
C ILE A 68 -11.15 -2.08 -6.84
N ARG A 69 -10.21 -1.17 -7.07
CA ARG A 69 -10.46 0.12 -7.72
C ARG A 69 -11.07 -0.04 -9.12
N ASN A 70 -10.55 -0.97 -9.91
CA ASN A 70 -11.07 -1.30 -11.23
C ASN A 70 -12.51 -1.79 -11.14
N SER A 71 -12.82 -2.71 -10.23
CA SER A 71 -14.19 -3.17 -10.03
C SER A 71 -15.13 -2.02 -9.66
N LEU A 72 -14.73 -1.16 -8.71
CA LEU A 72 -15.55 -0.01 -8.31
C LEU A 72 -15.79 0.99 -9.45
N TYR A 73 -14.76 1.26 -10.26
CA TYR A 73 -14.85 2.19 -11.40
C TYR A 73 -15.92 1.77 -12.44
N TYR A 74 -16.12 0.47 -12.63
CA TYR A 74 -17.11 -0.04 -13.59
C TYR A 74 -18.49 -0.28 -12.96
N LEU A 75 -18.57 -0.55 -11.66
CA LEU A 75 -19.82 -0.86 -10.97
C LEU A 75 -20.62 0.38 -10.57
N ASP A 76 -19.96 1.52 -10.37
CA ASP A 76 -20.59 2.72 -9.82
C ASP A 76 -19.93 3.99 -10.36
N ASP A 77 -20.77 4.86 -10.95
CA ASP A 77 -20.37 6.11 -11.59
C ASP A 77 -19.71 7.10 -10.62
N GLU A 78 -20.03 7.03 -9.31
CA GLU A 78 -19.39 7.86 -8.28
C GLU A 78 -17.86 7.67 -8.33
N PHE A 79 -17.41 6.42 -8.52
CA PHE A 79 -15.99 6.08 -8.48
C PHE A 79 -15.20 6.51 -9.71
N ARG A 80 -15.87 6.90 -10.80
CA ARG A 80 -15.20 7.38 -12.01
C ARG A 80 -14.53 8.73 -11.80
N SER A 81 -15.12 9.57 -10.94
CA SER A 81 -14.60 10.91 -10.61
C SER A 81 -13.19 10.88 -9.98
N TYR A 82 -12.87 9.80 -9.29
CA TYR A 82 -11.59 9.61 -8.61
C TYR A 82 -10.47 9.04 -9.51
N GLY A 83 -10.78 8.80 -10.79
CA GLY A 83 -9.85 8.16 -11.71
C GLY A 83 -9.75 6.63 -11.54
N ARG A 84 -9.21 5.98 -12.56
CA ARG A 84 -9.05 4.52 -12.59
C ARG A 84 -7.75 4.08 -11.92
N GLU A 85 -6.64 4.72 -12.23
CA GLU A 85 -5.31 4.27 -11.79
C GLU A 85 -4.92 4.86 -10.44
N ILE A 86 -4.27 4.05 -9.61
CA ILE A 86 -3.65 4.47 -8.36
C ILE A 86 -2.14 4.59 -8.61
N PHE A 87 -1.62 5.80 -8.43
CA PHE A 87 -0.19 6.10 -8.49
C PHE A 87 0.39 6.19 -7.08
N VAL A 88 1.46 5.44 -6.85
CA VAL A 88 2.15 5.34 -5.57
C VAL A 88 3.60 4.93 -5.80
N GLU A 89 4.50 5.51 -5.02
CA GLU A 89 5.94 5.25 -5.12
C GLU A 89 6.63 5.27 -3.75
N ALA A 90 7.73 4.53 -3.64
CA ALA A 90 8.59 4.56 -2.48
C ALA A 90 9.40 5.85 -2.47
N VAL A 91 9.49 6.48 -1.30
CA VAL A 91 10.35 7.64 -1.08
C VAL A 91 11.80 7.15 -0.94
N LEU A 92 12.72 7.77 -1.67
CA LEU A 92 14.15 7.50 -1.63
C LEU A 92 14.82 8.08 -0.38
#